data_AF-A0A0R3SQE6-F1
#
_entry.id   AF-A0A0R3SQE6-F1
#
_cell.length_a   1.000
_cell.length_b   1.000
_cell.length_c   1.000
_cell.angle_alpha   90.00
_cell.angle_beta   90.00
_cell.angle_gamma   90.00
#
_symmetry.space_group_name_H-M   'P 1'
#
loop_
_entity.id
_entity.type
_entity.pdbx_description
1 polymer ?
#
loop_
_entity_poly.entity_id
_entity_poly.type
_entity_poly.pdbx_seq_one_letter_code
_entity_poly.pdbx_strand_id
1 'polypeptide(L)'
;DRFDAYQRFSEFHIDVGVRNTIVSILSGILFATGWWIMIDTASCYGSESLPHAVHAIGSVATVGFILLNIIPHHAVTCGLLFVSVLINFVTLIAATWVMFASYATGNIKPVWPGVALFLQNLFIFAAAFLFRFGRHHESYAF
;
A
#
# COMPACT_ATOMS: atom_id res chain seq x y z
N ASP A 1 -3.46 -14.72 -47.03
CA ASP A 1 -2.98 -13.39 -47.47
C ASP A 1 -3.53 -12.19 -46.69
N ARG A 2 -4.81 -12.15 -46.27
CA ARG A 2 -5.31 -11.07 -45.38
C ARG A 2 -5.59 -11.51 -43.93
N PHE A 3 -5.56 -12.80 -43.64
CA PHE A 3 -5.75 -13.36 -42.29
C PHE A 3 -4.42 -13.50 -41.53
N ASP A 4 -3.30 -13.66 -42.23
CA ASP A 4 -1.96 -13.81 -41.63
C ASP A 4 -1.38 -12.47 -41.11
N ALA A 5 -1.95 -11.34 -41.55
CA ALA A 5 -1.54 -10.01 -41.11
C ALA A 5 -2.08 -9.65 -39.70
N TYR A 6 -3.15 -10.31 -39.23
CA TYR A 6 -3.73 -10.03 -37.92
C TYR A 6 -3.00 -10.75 -36.77
N GLN A 7 -2.34 -11.90 -37.04
CA GLN A 7 -1.52 -12.62 -36.05
C GLN A 7 -0.15 -11.99 -35.79
N ARG A 8 0.26 -10.97 -36.57
CA ARG A 8 1.59 -10.35 -36.48
C ARG A 8 1.68 -9.22 -35.45
N PHE A 9 0.56 -8.79 -34.86
CA PHE A 9 0.65 -8.05 -33.60
C PHE A 9 1.00 -9.07 -32.54
N SER A 10 2.31 -9.25 -32.29
CA SER A 10 2.81 -9.99 -31.15
C SER A 10 2.15 -9.40 -29.91
N GLU A 11 1.09 -10.02 -29.40
CA GLU A 11 0.67 -9.81 -28.03
C GLU A 11 1.92 -10.06 -27.21
N PHE A 12 2.48 -8.99 -26.64
CA PHE A 12 3.60 -9.10 -25.73
C PHE A 12 3.07 -9.84 -24.50
N HIS A 13 3.09 -11.16 -24.57
CA HIS A 13 2.58 -12.05 -23.56
C HIS A 13 3.61 -12.06 -22.44
N ILE A 14 3.53 -11.05 -21.58
CA ILE A 14 4.33 -11.01 -20.36
C ILE A 14 3.97 -12.28 -19.60
N ASP A 15 4.97 -13.15 -19.43
CA ASP A 15 4.81 -14.37 -18.66
C ASP A 15 4.20 -14.02 -17.29
N VAL A 16 3.16 -14.76 -16.92
CA VAL A 16 2.42 -14.49 -15.68
C VAL A 16 3.33 -14.60 -14.46
N GLY A 17 4.34 -15.49 -14.52
CA GLY A 17 5.36 -15.65 -13.51
C GLY A 17 6.25 -14.40 -13.39
N VAL A 18 6.73 -13.89 -14.52
CA VAL A 18 7.52 -12.65 -14.58
C VAL A 18 6.72 -11.46 -14.04
N ARG A 19 5.48 -11.27 -14.49
CA ARG A 19 4.62 -10.18 -14.00
C ARG A 19 4.40 -10.26 -12.49
N ASN A 20 4.06 -11.44 -11.98
CA ASN A 20 3.80 -11.63 -10.55
C ASN A 20 5.06 -11.37 -9.70
N THR A 21 6.24 -11.71 -10.23
CA THR A 21 7.53 -11.43 -9.59
C THR A 21 7.83 -9.92 -9.56
N ILE A 22 7.61 -9.22 -10.68
CA ILE A 22 7.80 -7.76 -10.73
C ILE A 22 6.87 -7.06 -9.73
N VAL A 23 5.59 -7.43 -9.74
CA VAL A 23 4.58 -6.84 -8.85
C VAL A 23 4.91 -7.07 -7.37
N SER A 24 5.38 -8.27 -7.00
CA SER A 24 5.75 -8.56 -5.61
C SER A 24 6.99 -7.77 -5.16
N ILE A 25 8.00 -7.62 -6.03
CA ILE A 25 9.19 -6.80 -5.77
C ILE A 25 8.78 -5.33 -5.60
N LEU A 26 8.00 -4.78 -6.53
CA LEU A 26 7.54 -3.38 -6.47
C LEU A 26 6.73 -3.10 -5.21
N SER A 27 5.84 -4.02 -4.83
CA SER A 27 5.10 -3.91 -3.56
C SER A 27 6.03 -3.94 -2.35
N GLY A 28 7.03 -4.81 -2.35
CA GLY A 28 8.00 -4.90 -1.26
C GLY A 28 8.80 -3.61 -1.10
N ILE A 29 9.24 -3.01 -2.22
CA ILE A 29 9.94 -1.73 -2.24
C ILE A 29 9.04 -0.62 -1.68
N LEU A 30 7.80 -0.49 -2.15
CA LEU A 30 6.86 0.53 -1.65
C LEU A 30 6.63 0.41 -0.14
N PHE A 31 6.40 -0.82 0.35
CA PHE A 31 6.22 -1.08 1.77
C PHE A 31 7.47 -0.68 2.58
N ALA A 32 8.65 -1.07 2.10
CA ALA A 32 9.92 -0.73 2.73
C ALA A 32 10.17 0.78 2.74
N THR A 33 9.90 1.48 1.63
CA THR A 33 10.02 2.94 1.55
C THR A 33 9.08 3.65 2.53
N GLY A 34 7.84 3.17 2.68
CA GLY A 34 6.90 3.71 3.65
C GLY A 34 7.45 3.68 5.08
N TRP A 35 7.95 2.52 5.53
CA TRP A 35 8.57 2.39 6.84
C TRP A 35 9.91 3.12 6.97
N TRP A 36 10.69 3.17 5.90
CA TRP A 36 11.97 3.89 5.88
C TRP A 36 11.79 5.38 6.17
N ILE A 37 10.80 6.03 5.52
CA ILE A 37 10.46 7.44 5.75
C ILE A 37 10.06 7.68 7.21
N MET A 38 9.31 6.75 7.80
CA MET A 38 8.87 6.88 9.19
C MET A 38 10.03 6.72 10.18
N ILE A 39 10.96 5.79 9.92
CA ILE A 39 12.16 5.58 10.74
C ILE A 39 13.08 6.80 10.67
N ASP A 40 13.31 7.32 9.48
CA ASP A 40 14.08 8.57 9.28
C ASP A 40 13.47 9.72 10.09
N THR A 41 12.16 9.90 9.98
CA THR A 41 11.44 10.93 10.75
C THR A 41 11.56 10.71 12.25
N ALA A 42 11.37 9.49 12.75
CA ALA A 42 11.50 9.18 14.17
C ALA A 42 12.92 9.39 14.71
N SER A 43 13.94 9.32 13.86
CA SER A 43 15.34 9.58 14.24
C SER A 43 15.66 11.08 14.37
N CYS A 44 14.96 11.93 13.62
CA CYS A 44 15.16 13.38 13.60
C CYS A 44 14.27 14.13 14.59
N TYR A 45 13.14 13.54 14.98
CA TYR A 45 12.07 14.22 15.71
C TYR A 45 11.69 13.49 17.00
N GLY A 46 11.73 14.21 18.12
CA GLY A 46 11.31 13.69 19.42
C GLY A 46 9.80 13.69 19.63
N SER A 47 9.36 13.28 20.82
CA SER A 47 7.95 13.10 21.19
C SER A 47 7.09 14.37 21.17
N GLU A 48 7.70 15.55 21.23
CA GLU A 48 6.99 16.84 21.10
C GLU A 48 6.53 17.11 19.66
N SER A 49 7.39 16.81 18.69
CA SER A 49 7.12 16.97 17.25
C SER A 49 6.44 15.76 16.63
N LEU A 50 6.56 14.58 17.24
CA LEU A 50 6.02 13.32 16.76
C LEU A 50 5.44 12.52 17.95
N PRO A 51 4.19 12.80 18.35
CA PRO A 51 3.58 12.11 19.48
C PRO A 51 3.48 10.61 19.22
N HIS A 52 3.80 9.77 20.22
CA HIS A 52 3.85 8.31 20.03
C HIS A 52 2.58 7.68 19.43
N ALA A 53 1.42 8.28 19.67
CA ALA A 53 0.13 7.84 19.12
C ALA A 53 0.10 7.85 17.58
N VAL A 54 0.88 8.72 16.92
CA VAL A 54 0.86 8.83 15.45
C VAL A 54 1.48 7.60 14.78
N HIS A 55 2.43 6.93 15.44
CA HIS A 55 3.02 5.69 14.93
C HIS A 55 2.00 4.56 14.84
N ALA A 56 0.96 4.58 15.68
CA ALA A 56 -0.08 3.55 15.65
C ALA A 56 -0.83 3.52 14.31
N ILE A 57 -0.98 4.66 13.64
CA ILE A 57 -1.68 4.75 12.35
C ILE A 57 -0.92 3.92 11.28
N GLY A 58 0.41 4.10 11.19
CA GLY A 58 1.25 3.31 10.28
C GLY A 58 1.28 1.81 10.63
N SER A 59 1.25 1.47 11.92
CA SER A 59 1.14 0.07 12.38
C SER A 59 -0.18 -0.56 11.97
N VAL A 60 -1.31 0.15 12.14
CA VAL A 60 -2.64 -0.32 11.72
C VAL A 60 -2.70 -0.48 10.19
N ALA A 61 -2.05 0.41 9.43
CA ALA A 61 -1.94 0.25 7.97
C ALA A 61 -1.19 -1.03 7.59
N THR A 62 -0.15 -1.39 8.34
CA THR A 62 0.59 -2.66 8.13
C THR A 62 -0.28 -3.88 8.44
N VAL A 63 -1.09 -3.83 9.49
CA VAL A 63 -2.07 -4.88 9.77
C VAL A 63 -3.07 -5.00 8.62
N GLY A 64 -3.56 -3.87 8.10
CA GLY A 64 -4.42 -3.81 6.90
C GLY A 64 -3.74 -4.42 5.67
N PHE A 65 -2.47 -4.12 5.43
CA PHE A 65 -1.68 -4.70 4.34
C PHE A 65 -1.60 -6.22 4.44
N ILE A 66 -1.25 -6.75 5.61
CA ILE A 66 -1.14 -8.20 5.83
C ILE A 66 -2.51 -8.85 5.63
N LEU A 67 -3.55 -8.29 6.24
CA LEU A 67 -4.90 -8.83 6.18
C LEU A 67 -5.44 -8.86 4.74
N LEU A 68 -5.23 -7.80 3.94
CA LEU A 68 -5.69 -7.77 2.56
C LEU A 68 -5.00 -8.83 1.69
N ASN A 69 -3.72 -9.08 1.95
CA ASN A 69 -2.90 -9.96 1.10
C ASN A 69 -2.91 -11.43 1.54
N ILE A 70 -3.26 -11.74 2.80
CA ILE A 70 -3.36 -13.12 3.30
C ILE A 70 -4.69 -13.80 2.95
N ILE A 71 -5.77 -13.04 2.72
CA ILE A 71 -7.10 -13.59 2.48
C ILE A 71 -7.14 -14.29 1.11
N PRO A 72 -7.50 -15.59 1.03
CA PRO A 72 -7.55 -16.29 -0.25
C PRO A 72 -8.67 -15.75 -1.16
N HIS A 73 -8.46 -15.78 -2.48
CA HIS A 73 -9.40 -15.23 -3.47
C HIS A 73 -10.77 -15.90 -3.47
N HIS A 74 -10.88 -17.17 -3.06
CA HIS A 74 -12.16 -17.88 -2.95
C HIS A 74 -12.97 -17.47 -1.69
N ALA A 75 -12.34 -16.77 -0.74
CA ALA A 75 -12.99 -16.26 0.47
C ALA A 75 -13.50 -14.81 0.32
N VAL A 76 -13.75 -14.36 -0.93
CA VAL A 76 -14.32 -13.03 -1.23
C VAL A 76 -15.70 -12.77 -0.61
N THR A 77 -16.44 -13.83 -0.25
CA THR A 77 -17.75 -13.72 0.43
C THR A 77 -17.62 -13.40 1.92
N CYS A 78 -16.41 -13.48 2.49
CA CYS A 78 -16.17 -13.19 3.89
C CYS A 78 -15.99 -11.69 4.08
N GLY A 79 -16.77 -11.09 5.01
CA GLY A 79 -16.68 -9.66 5.37
C GLY A 79 -15.27 -9.21 5.79
N LEU A 80 -14.36 -10.14 6.09
CA LEU A 80 -12.95 -9.88 6.36
C LEU A 80 -12.21 -9.20 5.19
N LEU A 81 -12.55 -9.52 3.93
CA LEU A 81 -11.96 -8.83 2.78
C LEU A 81 -12.39 -7.36 2.76
N PHE A 82 -13.68 -7.12 2.97
CA PHE A 82 -14.21 -5.77 3.09
C PHE A 82 -13.59 -5.02 4.27
N VAL A 83 -13.48 -5.65 5.44
CA VAL A 83 -12.82 -5.07 6.62
C VAL A 83 -11.35 -4.73 6.32
N SER A 84 -10.62 -5.58 5.61
CA SER A 84 -9.21 -5.30 5.26
C SER A 84 -9.06 -4.09 4.35
N VAL A 85 -9.93 -3.95 3.35
CA VAL A 85 -9.96 -2.77 2.46
C VAL A 85 -10.34 -1.52 3.25
N LEU A 86 -11.33 -1.63 4.14
CA LEU A 86 -11.74 -0.54 5.03
C LEU A 86 -10.61 -0.09 5.94
N ILE A 87 -9.86 -1.00 6.57
CA ILE A 87 -8.73 -0.65 7.43
C ILE A 87 -7.71 0.18 6.67
N ASN A 88 -7.33 -0.25 5.46
CA ASN A 88 -6.38 0.48 4.61
C ASN A 88 -6.89 1.87 4.20
N PHE A 89 -8.20 2.02 3.95
CA PHE A 89 -8.80 3.33 3.65
C PHE A 89 -8.87 4.24 4.88
N VAL A 90 -9.25 3.69 6.04
CA VAL A 90 -9.38 4.43 7.29
C VAL A 90 -8.03 4.96 7.75
N THR A 91 -6.96 4.18 7.64
CA THR A 91 -5.62 4.63 8.01
C THR A 91 -5.13 5.77 7.11
N LEU A 92 -5.47 5.74 5.82
CA LEU A 92 -5.14 6.83 4.89
C LEU A 92 -5.89 8.12 5.26
N ILE A 93 -7.20 8.04 5.52
CA ILE A 93 -8.01 9.20 5.95
C ILE A 93 -7.52 9.75 7.29
N ALA A 94 -7.22 8.87 8.25
CA ALA A 94 -6.68 9.26 9.54
C ALA A 94 -5.32 9.97 9.42
N ALA A 95 -4.43 9.47 8.55
CA ALA A 95 -3.15 10.11 8.29
C ALA A 95 -3.32 11.49 7.64
N THR A 96 -4.23 11.63 6.68
CA THR A 96 -4.58 12.92 6.07
C THR A 96 -5.13 13.90 7.12
N TRP A 97 -6.02 13.44 7.99
CA TRP A 97 -6.56 14.27 9.07
C TRP A 97 -5.45 14.77 10.00
N VAL A 98 -4.58 13.88 10.48
CA VAL A 98 -3.47 14.25 11.38
C VAL A 98 -2.51 15.23 10.70
N MET A 99 -2.18 15.02 9.43
CA MET A 99 -1.31 15.93 8.68
C MET A 99 -1.89 17.35 8.64
N PHE A 100 -3.18 17.50 8.31
CA PHE A 100 -3.78 18.83 8.24
C PHE A 100 -4.06 19.45 9.60
N ALA A 101 -4.68 18.70 10.51
CA ALA A 101 -5.16 19.22 11.80
C ALA A 101 -4.03 19.53 12.79
N SER A 102 -2.94 18.75 12.76
CA SER A 102 -1.82 18.91 13.69
C SER A 102 -0.64 19.66 13.10
N TYR A 103 -0.34 19.47 11.80
CA TYR A 103 0.88 20.01 11.19
C TYR A 103 0.61 21.17 10.23
N ALA A 104 -0.42 21.12 9.38
CA ALA A 104 -0.69 22.21 8.42
C ALA A 104 -1.27 23.48 9.07
N THR A 105 -2.02 23.34 10.17
CA THR A 105 -2.53 24.45 10.98
C THR A 105 -1.47 25.10 11.87
N GLY A 106 -0.27 24.52 11.95
CA GLY A 106 0.84 25.06 12.73
C GLY A 106 0.83 24.74 14.22
N ASN A 107 -0.02 23.79 14.67
CA ASN A 107 -0.05 23.34 16.06
C ASN A 107 1.26 22.65 16.49
N ILE A 108 1.89 21.90 15.58
CA ILE A 108 3.17 21.23 15.81
C ILE A 108 4.16 21.67 14.74
N LYS A 109 5.36 22.09 15.16
CA LYS A 109 6.47 22.43 14.25
C LYS A 109 7.61 21.42 14.44
N PRO A 110 8.32 21.02 13.37
CA PRO A 110 8.08 21.35 11.95
C PRO A 110 6.97 20.49 11.30
N VAL A 111 6.61 20.81 10.06
CA VAL A 111 5.49 20.16 9.32
C VAL A 111 5.88 18.78 8.74
N TRP A 112 7.17 18.53 8.53
CA TRP A 112 7.69 17.30 7.91
C TRP A 112 7.17 15.99 8.53
N PRO A 113 7.09 15.83 9.87
CA PRO A 113 6.59 14.60 10.48
C PRO A 113 5.16 14.25 10.06
N GLY A 114 4.30 15.26 9.85
CA GLY A 114 2.95 15.06 9.32
C GLY A 114 2.94 14.57 7.88
N VAL A 115 3.83 15.12 7.04
CA VAL A 115 3.97 14.70 5.63
C VAL A 115 4.53 13.28 5.56
N ALA A 116 5.52 12.96 6.37
CA ALA A 116 6.11 11.63 6.47
C ALA A 116 5.07 10.57 6.88
N LEU A 117 4.22 10.89 7.87
CA LEU A 117 3.12 10.02 8.29
C LEU A 117 2.12 9.76 7.14
N PHE A 118 1.75 10.80 6.40
CA PHE A 118 0.86 10.66 5.25
C PHE A 118 1.49 9.78 4.15
N LEU A 119 2.75 10.05 3.79
CA LEU A 119 3.48 9.29 2.77
C LEU A 119 3.67 7.82 3.17
N GLN A 120 3.96 7.54 4.45
CA GLN A 120 4.02 6.17 4.96
C GLN A 120 2.71 5.43 4.70
N ASN A 121 1.58 6.00 5.10
CA ASN A 121 0.28 5.36 4.95
C ASN A 121 -0.14 5.22 3.47
N LEU A 122 0.21 6.20 2.64
CA LEU A 122 -0.03 6.15 1.20
C LEU A 122 0.77 5.04 0.52
N PHE A 123 2.05 4.88 0.87
CA PHE A 123 2.89 3.83 0.29
C PHE A 123 2.52 2.43 0.77
N ILE A 124 2.13 2.26 2.04
CA ILE A 124 1.63 0.98 2.55
C ILE A 124 0.29 0.62 1.87
N PHE A 125 -0.61 1.59 1.70
CA PHE A 125 -1.86 1.41 0.95
C PHE A 125 -1.59 0.99 -0.50
N ALA A 126 -0.71 1.72 -1.20
CA ALA A 126 -0.35 1.41 -2.58
C ALA A 126 0.30 0.02 -2.71
N ALA A 127 1.19 -0.34 -1.78
CA ALA A 127 1.78 -1.68 -1.70
C ALA A 127 0.69 -2.75 -1.51
N ALA A 128 -0.28 -2.51 -0.62
CA ALA A 128 -1.34 -3.46 -0.34
C ALA A 128 -2.17 -3.78 -1.58
N PHE A 129 -2.57 -2.73 -2.32
CA PHE A 129 -3.35 -2.86 -3.54
C PHE A 129 -2.53 -3.42 -4.70
N LEU A 130 -1.27 -3.01 -4.84
CA LEU A 130 -0.37 -3.51 -5.87
C LEU A 130 -0.14 -5.01 -5.71
N PHE A 131 0.15 -5.49 -4.49
CA PHE A 131 0.34 -6.92 -4.24
C PHE A 131 -0.94 -7.72 -4.46
N ARG A 132 -2.09 -7.20 -3.99
CA ARG A 132 -3.37 -7.89 -4.10
C ARG A 132 -3.86 -8.02 -5.53
N PHE A 133 -3.84 -6.93 -6.29
CA PHE A 133 -4.48 -6.86 -7.61
C PHE A 133 -3.50 -7.01 -8.78
N GLY A 134 -2.20 -6.78 -8.58
CA GLY A 134 -1.22 -6.91 -9.66
C GLY A 134 -0.80 -8.36 -9.95
N ARG A 135 -1.02 -9.27 -9.01
CA ARG A 135 -0.76 -10.70 -9.23
C ARG A 135 -1.96 -11.34 -9.91
N HIS A 136 -1.74 -12.06 -11.02
CA HIS A 136 -2.79 -12.94 -11.54
C HIS A 136 -2.51 -14.38 -11.14
N HIS A 137 -3.59 -15.09 -10.88
CA HIS A 137 -3.60 -16.53 -10.71
C HIS A 137 -4.11 -17.13 -12.02
N GLU A 138 -3.36 -18.06 -12.62
CA GLU A 138 -3.92 -18.88 -13.69
C GLU A 138 -5.11 -19.64 -13.10
N SER A 139 -6.29 -19.43 -13.67
CA SER A 139 -7.43 -20.29 -13.37
C SER A 139 -7.15 -21.61 -14.07
N TYR A 140 -6.67 -22.60 -13.33
CA TYR A 140 -6.69 -23.98 -13.81
C TYR A 140 -8.15 -24.36 -13.95
N ALA A 141 -8.72 -24.16 -15.13
CA ALA A 141 -9.98 -24.76 -15.51
C ALA A 141 -9.72 -26.27 -15.59
N PHE A 142 -10.24 -27.01 -14.62
CA PHE A 142 -10.53 -28.43 -14.75
C PHE A 142 -11.95 -28.58 -15.27
#